data_AF-A0A1V5W3Q9-F1
#
_entry.id   AF-A0A1V5W3Q9-F1
#
_cell.length_a   1.000
_cell.length_b   1.000
_cell.length_c   1.000
_cell.angle_alpha   90.00
_cell.angle_beta   90.00
_cell.angle_gamma   90.00
#
_symmetry.space_group_name_H-M   'P 1'
#
loop_
_entity.id
_entity.type
_entity.pdbx_description
1 polymer ?
#
loop_
_entity_poly.entity_id
_entity_poly.type
_entity_poly.pdbx_seq_one_letter_code
_entity_poly.pdbx_strand_id
1 'polypeptide(L)'
;MQNIDLYNGRNSREFNQHFDRSDPEFFSRMSNSYNDHDYGRKNASGLFTLILALVIISFTIGLVVGIKFAGGADRKIVDDKTMSAMQNLSSKVSDIIKDSSSMKPASEIYPKAEYPFVIQLSGEYSEADVRNVAQLLSTKGHTVIISQNNGKYRVFLGPYKNESDAKKTLSEISLYKQQDIATNAQIIRRI
;
A
#
# COMPACT_ATOMS: atom_id res chain seq x y z
N MET A 1 68.01 -12.06 -13.38
CA MET A 1 66.89 -12.44 -14.27
C MET A 1 65.59 -12.05 -13.57
N GLN A 2 64.70 -11.37 -14.31
CA GLN A 2 63.42 -10.83 -13.83
C GLN A 2 62.47 -11.93 -13.33
N ASN A 3 61.67 -11.61 -12.32
CA ASN A 3 60.27 -12.02 -12.27
C ASN A 3 59.46 -10.83 -11.72
N ILE A 4 58.64 -10.29 -12.60
CA ILE A 4 57.63 -9.26 -12.33
C ILE A 4 56.39 -10.04 -11.94
N ASP A 5 55.91 -9.87 -10.71
CA ASP A 5 54.51 -10.19 -10.37
C ASP A 5 53.83 -8.92 -9.87
N LEU A 6 52.96 -8.42 -10.73
CA LEU A 6 52.03 -7.33 -10.49
C LEU A 6 50.80 -7.95 -9.83
N TYR A 7 50.49 -7.62 -8.56
CA TYR A 7 49.16 -7.92 -8.03
C TYR A 7 48.64 -6.87 -7.03
N ASN A 8 47.62 -6.16 -7.52
CA ASN A 8 46.45 -5.61 -6.84
C ASN A 8 46.66 -4.74 -5.59
N GLY A 9 46.73 -3.43 -5.83
CA GLY A 9 45.55 -2.59 -5.59
C GLY A 9 44.90 -2.70 -4.21
N ARG A 10 45.69 -2.52 -3.14
CA ARG A 10 45.17 -1.96 -1.89
C ARG A 10 45.66 -0.54 -1.78
N ASN A 11 44.78 0.40 -2.15
CA ASN A 11 44.89 1.79 -1.72
C ASN A 11 44.85 1.81 -0.19
N SER A 12 46.01 1.74 0.46
CA SER A 12 46.19 2.28 1.79
C SER A 12 46.02 3.79 1.68
N ARG A 13 44.76 4.25 1.68
CA ARG A 13 44.47 5.64 2.03
C ARG A 13 44.99 5.82 3.45
N GLU A 14 46.15 6.47 3.54
CA GLU A 14 46.67 7.02 4.78
C GLU A 14 45.58 7.88 5.42
N PHE A 15 44.96 7.36 6.48
CA PHE A 15 44.18 8.18 7.37
C PHE A 15 45.16 9.01 8.20
N ASN A 16 45.52 10.18 7.70
CA ASN A 16 46.09 11.24 8.53
C ASN A 16 44.99 11.74 9.48
N GLN A 17 44.81 11.07 10.61
CA GLN A 17 44.00 11.57 11.72
C GLN A 17 44.77 12.68 12.44
N HIS A 18 44.80 13.88 11.84
CA HIS A 18 44.98 15.08 12.64
C HIS A 18 43.65 15.32 13.38
N PHE A 19 43.55 14.71 14.57
CA PHE A 19 42.54 15.07 15.56
C PHE A 19 42.90 16.47 16.09
N ASP A 20 42.43 17.49 15.38
CA ASP A 20 42.39 18.85 15.90
C ASP A 20 40.93 19.26 16.04
N ARG A 21 40.52 19.43 17.31
CA ARG A 21 39.15 19.69 17.80
C ARG A 21 38.10 18.62 17.53
N SER A 22 37.80 17.87 18.58
CA SER A 22 36.53 17.15 18.76
C SER A 22 35.36 18.14 18.81
N ASP A 23 34.78 18.45 17.65
CA ASP A 23 33.53 19.21 17.54
C ASP A 23 32.34 18.23 17.65
N PRO A 24 31.44 18.37 18.65
CA PRO A 24 30.33 17.44 18.86
C PRO A 24 29.32 17.43 17.69
N GLU A 25 29.38 18.39 16.77
CA GLU A 25 28.53 18.45 15.58
C GLU A 25 28.89 17.44 14.48
N PHE A 26 30.09 16.84 14.51
CA PHE A 26 30.46 15.83 13.51
C PHE A 26 29.76 14.49 13.74
N PHE A 27 29.47 14.14 15.00
CA PHE A 27 28.80 12.87 15.33
C PHE A 27 27.32 12.87 14.98
N SER A 28 26.64 14.02 15.02
CA SER A 28 25.22 14.13 14.69
C SER A 28 24.94 14.03 13.18
N ARG A 29 25.92 14.36 12.33
CA ARG A 29 25.78 14.23 10.87
C ARG A 29 26.03 12.81 10.39
N MET A 30 26.90 12.04 11.07
CA MET A 30 27.28 10.69 10.62
C MET A 30 26.28 9.61 11.06
N SER A 31 25.48 9.83 12.11
CA SER A 31 24.47 8.87 12.60
C SER A 31 23.25 8.72 11.67
N ASN A 32 22.97 9.72 10.81
CA ASN A 32 21.83 9.65 9.87
C ASN A 32 22.10 8.79 8.63
N SER A 33 23.36 8.50 8.28
CA SER A 33 23.69 7.77 7.05
C SER A 33 23.47 6.25 7.17
N TYR A 34 23.46 5.70 8.40
CA TYR A 34 23.28 4.26 8.62
C TYR A 34 21.84 3.78 8.47
N ASN A 35 20.84 4.64 8.71
CA ASN A 35 19.43 4.26 8.64
C ASN A 35 18.88 4.16 7.21
N ASP A 36 19.53 4.78 6.22
CA ASP A 36 19.01 4.86 4.85
C ASP A 36 19.15 3.52 4.09
N HIS A 37 20.18 2.73 4.42
CA HIS A 37 20.40 1.41 3.83
C HIS A 37 19.39 0.35 4.30
N ASP A 38 18.76 0.52 5.46
CA ASP A 38 17.80 -0.44 6.01
C ASP A 38 16.40 -0.34 5.37
N TYR A 39 15.99 0.85 4.91
CA TYR A 39 14.73 1.02 4.18
C TYR A 39 14.78 0.39 2.78
N GLY A 40 15.91 0.54 2.07
CA GLY A 40 16.10 -0.10 0.76
C GLY A 40 16.12 -1.63 0.82
N ARG A 41 16.70 -2.19 1.88
CA ARG A 41 16.84 -3.64 2.07
C ARG A 41 15.51 -4.36 2.37
N LYS A 42 14.59 -3.71 3.10
CA LYS A 42 13.25 -4.25 3.38
C LYS A 42 12.33 -4.24 2.15
N ASN A 43 12.44 -3.20 1.31
CA ASN A 43 11.66 -3.12 0.08
C ASN A 43 12.20 -4.10 -0.99
N ALA A 44 13.52 -4.31 -1.04
CA ALA A 44 14.14 -5.27 -1.95
C ALA A 44 13.79 -6.73 -1.59
N SER A 45 13.76 -7.09 -0.30
CA SER A 45 13.46 -8.46 0.12
C SER A 45 12.03 -8.89 -0.25
N GLY A 46 11.05 -8.00 -0.12
CA GLY A 46 9.67 -8.27 -0.56
C GLY A 46 9.51 -8.44 -2.07
N LEU A 47 10.34 -7.75 -2.86
CA LEU A 47 10.31 -7.87 -4.32
C LEU A 47 10.96 -9.18 -4.78
N PHE A 48 12.07 -9.59 -4.15
CA PHE A 48 12.71 -10.88 -4.42
C PHE A 48 11.82 -12.08 -4.05
N THR A 49 11.08 -12.02 -2.94
CA THR A 49 10.15 -13.10 -2.56
C THR A 49 8.99 -13.22 -3.56
N LEU A 50 8.46 -12.11 -4.07
CA LEU A 50 7.43 -12.12 -5.12
C LEU A 50 7.94 -12.75 -6.42
N ILE A 51 9.14 -12.38 -6.86
CA ILE A 51 9.75 -12.95 -8.08
C ILE A 51 9.93 -14.47 -7.90
N LEU A 52 10.47 -14.90 -6.75
CA LEU A 52 10.71 -16.31 -6.49
C LEU A 52 9.41 -17.12 -6.42
N ALA A 53 8.35 -16.57 -5.80
CA ALA A 53 7.02 -17.18 -5.80
C ALA A 53 6.44 -17.31 -7.22
N LEU A 54 6.57 -16.26 -8.05
CA LEU A 54 6.08 -16.27 -9.43
C LEU A 54 6.81 -17.33 -10.29
N VAL A 55 8.11 -17.51 -10.09
CA VAL A 55 8.91 -18.54 -10.77
C VAL A 55 8.45 -19.94 -10.38
N ILE A 56 8.21 -20.21 -9.09
CA ILE A 56 7.72 -21.51 -8.62
C ILE A 56 6.32 -21.81 -9.19
N ILE A 57 5.42 -20.84 -9.19
CA ILE A 57 4.08 -20.98 -9.77
C ILE A 57 4.16 -21.27 -11.28
N SER A 58 4.99 -20.51 -12.00
CA SER A 58 5.18 -20.70 -13.45
C SER A 58 5.75 -22.08 -13.78
N PHE A 59 6.73 -22.53 -12.99
CA PHE A 59 7.35 -23.85 -13.16
C PHE A 59 6.37 -25.00 -12.88
N THR A 60 5.59 -24.90 -11.81
CA THR A 60 4.60 -25.94 -11.44
C THR A 60 3.47 -26.04 -12.47
N ILE A 61 2.99 -24.91 -13.00
CA ILE A 61 1.99 -24.89 -14.09
C ILE A 61 2.57 -25.52 -15.35
N GLY A 62 3.79 -25.16 -15.74
CA GLY A 62 4.45 -25.72 -16.93
C GLY A 62 4.60 -27.25 -16.87
N LEU A 63 4.94 -27.79 -15.69
CA LEU A 63 5.06 -29.22 -15.45
C LEU A 63 3.69 -29.92 -15.55
N VAL A 64 2.65 -29.36 -14.93
CA VAL A 64 1.28 -29.90 -15.00
C VAL A 64 0.75 -29.92 -16.44
N VAL A 65 0.99 -28.84 -17.20
CA VAL A 65 0.62 -28.76 -18.61
C VAL A 65 1.41 -29.79 -19.44
N GLY A 66 2.71 -29.94 -19.19
CA GLY A 66 3.55 -30.94 -19.85
C GLY A 66 3.08 -32.38 -19.62
N ILE A 67 2.74 -32.74 -18.37
CA ILE A 67 2.17 -34.07 -18.05
C ILE A 67 0.84 -34.28 -18.77
N LYS A 68 -0.02 -33.25 -18.86
CA LYS A 68 -1.31 -33.33 -19.54
C LYS A 68 -1.18 -33.55 -21.05
N PHE A 69 -0.23 -32.89 -21.69
CA PHE A 69 0.04 -33.05 -23.12
C PHE A 69 0.68 -34.42 -23.45
N ALA A 70 1.56 -34.93 -22.58
CA ALA A 70 2.19 -36.24 -22.78
C ALA A 70 1.28 -37.43 -22.43
N GLY A 71 0.30 -37.26 -21.53
CA GLY A 71 -0.55 -38.32 -21.00
C GLY A 71 -1.90 -38.54 -21.69
N GLY A 72 -2.28 -37.69 -22.65
CA GLY A 72 -3.61 -37.72 -23.30
C GLY A 72 -4.72 -37.09 -22.43
N ALA A 73 -5.77 -36.59 -23.10
CA ALA A 73 -6.82 -35.74 -22.51
C ALA A 73 -7.60 -36.38 -21.34
N ASP A 74 -7.63 -37.72 -21.27
CA ASP A 74 -8.45 -38.47 -20.32
C ASP A 74 -7.73 -38.88 -19.03
N ARG A 75 -6.43 -38.59 -18.90
CA ARG A 75 -5.69 -38.91 -17.67
C ARG A 75 -5.91 -37.83 -16.62
N LYS A 76 -6.67 -38.19 -15.59
CA LYS A 76 -6.90 -37.35 -14.41
C LYS A 76 -5.57 -37.07 -13.71
N ILE A 77 -5.11 -35.82 -13.79
CA ILE A 77 -3.79 -35.38 -13.30
C ILE A 77 -3.72 -35.39 -11.76
N VAL A 78 -4.87 -35.28 -11.11
CA VAL A 78 -5.00 -35.08 -9.67
C VAL A 78 -5.96 -36.11 -9.11
N ASP A 79 -5.54 -36.82 -8.05
CA ASP A 79 -6.40 -37.78 -7.35
C ASP A 79 -7.63 -37.07 -6.73
N ASP A 80 -8.75 -37.77 -6.61
CA ASP A 80 -10.01 -37.25 -6.08
C ASP A 80 -9.88 -36.65 -4.68
N LYS A 81 -9.02 -37.26 -3.86
CA LYS A 81 -8.71 -36.77 -2.52
C LYS A 81 -8.01 -35.41 -2.55
N THR A 82 -7.08 -35.21 -3.47
CA THR A 82 -6.34 -33.95 -3.60
C THR A 82 -7.23 -32.84 -4.17
N MET A 83 -8.12 -33.16 -5.11
CA MET A 83 -9.09 -32.17 -5.63
C MET A 83 -10.08 -31.73 -4.54
N SER A 84 -10.55 -32.66 -3.71
CA SER A 84 -11.41 -32.35 -2.57
C SER A 84 -10.68 -31.48 -1.52
N ALA A 85 -9.41 -31.78 -1.25
CA ALA A 85 -8.59 -30.96 -0.35
C ALA A 85 -8.38 -29.53 -0.89
N MET A 86 -8.16 -29.38 -2.21
CA MET A 86 -8.05 -28.06 -2.85
C MET A 86 -9.35 -27.26 -2.81
N GLN A 87 -10.51 -27.90 -3.01
CA GLN A 87 -11.81 -27.24 -2.90
C GLN A 87 -12.05 -26.71 -1.48
N ASN A 88 -11.70 -27.51 -0.46
CA ASN A 88 -11.78 -27.10 0.95
C ASN A 88 -10.79 -26.00 1.35
N LEU A 89 -9.60 -26.00 0.74
CA LEU A 89 -8.64 -24.91 0.93
C LEU A 89 -9.14 -23.63 0.24
N SER A 90 -9.67 -23.76 -0.98
CA SER A 90 -10.21 -22.64 -1.75
C SER A 90 -11.40 -21.99 -1.04
N SER A 91 -12.29 -22.77 -0.42
CA SER A 91 -13.40 -22.22 0.37
C SER A 91 -12.88 -21.49 1.60
N LYS A 92 -11.96 -22.08 2.37
CA LYS A 92 -11.33 -21.42 3.53
C LYS A 92 -10.59 -20.13 3.16
N VAL A 93 -9.85 -20.12 2.06
CA VAL A 93 -9.17 -18.92 1.57
C VAL A 93 -10.19 -17.89 1.09
N SER A 94 -11.25 -18.30 0.40
CA SER A 94 -12.34 -17.39 0.02
C SER A 94 -13.04 -16.80 1.23
N ASP A 95 -13.21 -17.56 2.31
CA ASP A 95 -13.82 -17.08 3.55
C ASP A 95 -12.89 -16.10 4.27
N ILE A 96 -11.58 -16.35 4.30
CA ILE A 96 -10.58 -15.40 4.84
C ILE A 96 -10.55 -14.10 4.01
N ILE A 97 -10.66 -14.19 2.68
CA ILE A 97 -10.75 -13.02 1.79
C ILE A 97 -12.08 -12.27 2.03
N LYS A 98 -13.17 -13.00 2.26
CA LYS A 98 -14.46 -12.39 2.61
C LYS A 98 -14.41 -11.73 3.99
N ASP A 99 -13.79 -12.35 4.98
CA ASP A 99 -13.62 -11.80 6.32
C ASP A 99 -12.72 -10.55 6.32
N SER A 100 -11.67 -10.53 5.51
CA SER A 100 -10.87 -9.31 5.29
C SER A 100 -11.60 -8.22 4.50
N SER A 101 -12.62 -8.58 3.71
CA SER A 101 -13.55 -7.64 3.07
C SER A 101 -14.79 -7.32 3.93
N SER A 102 -14.98 -7.99 5.07
CA SER A 102 -16.03 -7.70 6.05
C SER A 102 -15.66 -6.46 6.89
N MET A 103 -15.47 -5.34 6.20
CA MET A 103 -15.63 -4.05 6.87
C MET A 103 -17.05 -4.02 7.40
N LYS A 104 -17.20 -4.02 8.73
CA LYS A 104 -18.46 -3.69 9.40
C LYS A 104 -19.10 -2.50 8.69
N PRO A 105 -20.43 -2.47 8.51
CA PRO A 105 -21.08 -1.38 7.79
C PRO A 105 -20.64 -0.05 8.41
N ALA A 106 -20.39 0.98 7.58
CA ALA A 106 -19.85 2.26 8.05
C ALA A 106 -20.69 2.92 9.17
N SER A 107 -21.97 2.54 9.30
CA SER A 107 -22.87 2.91 10.40
C SER A 107 -22.50 2.32 11.76
N GLU A 108 -21.87 1.15 11.78
CA GLU A 108 -21.42 0.45 12.99
C GLU A 108 -19.99 0.84 13.38
N ILE A 109 -19.15 1.18 12.40
CA ILE A 109 -17.79 1.73 12.64
C ILE A 109 -17.87 3.20 13.10
N TYR A 110 -18.78 3.98 12.52
CA TYR A 110 -18.96 5.40 12.84
C TYR A 110 -20.42 5.73 13.17
N PRO A 111 -20.85 5.46 14.42
CA PRO A 111 -22.22 5.72 14.86
C PRO A 111 -22.57 7.20 14.72
N LYS A 112 -23.75 7.48 14.17
CA LYS A 112 -24.23 8.86 13.92
C LYS A 112 -24.34 9.70 15.21
N ALA A 113 -24.63 9.05 16.34
CA ALA A 113 -24.75 9.70 17.64
C ALA A 113 -23.41 10.27 18.13
N GLU A 114 -22.29 9.61 17.80
CA GLU A 114 -20.96 10.01 18.24
C GLU A 114 -20.25 10.90 17.21
N TYR A 115 -20.50 10.67 15.91
CA TYR A 115 -19.87 11.41 14.81
C TYR A 115 -20.92 12.05 13.88
N PRO A 116 -21.53 13.18 14.29
CA PRO A 116 -22.64 13.79 13.58
C PRO A 116 -22.22 14.67 12.39
N PHE A 117 -20.95 15.07 12.24
CA PHE A 117 -20.55 16.01 11.18
C PHE A 117 -19.76 15.32 10.07
N VAL A 118 -20.05 15.65 8.82
CA VAL A 118 -19.26 15.24 7.64
C VAL A 118 -19.09 16.44 6.72
N ILE A 119 -18.01 16.44 5.93
CA ILE A 119 -17.81 17.47 4.91
C ILE A 119 -18.17 16.84 3.56
N GLN A 120 -19.20 17.36 2.90
CA GLN A 120 -19.53 16.97 1.55
C GLN A 120 -18.71 17.79 0.56
N LEU A 121 -18.02 17.12 -0.36
CA LEU A 121 -17.37 17.78 -1.49
C LEU A 121 -18.40 18.12 -2.57
N SER A 122 -18.26 19.29 -3.17
CA SER A 122 -19.08 19.77 -4.26
C SER A 122 -18.63 19.12 -5.57
N GLY A 123 -19.31 18.05 -5.95
CA GLY A 123 -19.06 17.40 -7.23
C GLY A 123 -19.82 16.08 -7.32
N GLU A 124 -20.45 15.86 -8.46
CA GLU A 124 -20.83 14.52 -8.88
C GLU A 124 -19.72 14.02 -9.78
N TYR A 125 -19.04 12.97 -9.32
CA TYR A 125 -17.85 12.45 -9.98
C TYR A 125 -18.20 11.16 -10.72
N SER A 126 -17.44 10.88 -11.78
CA SER A 126 -17.45 9.56 -12.44
C SER A 126 -16.72 8.52 -11.58
N GLU A 127 -16.91 7.23 -11.87
CA GLU A 127 -16.25 6.16 -11.11
C GLU A 127 -14.72 6.29 -11.11
N ALA A 128 -14.14 6.66 -12.27
CA ALA A 128 -12.70 6.84 -12.42
C ALA A 128 -12.19 8.05 -11.61
N ASP A 129 -12.92 9.16 -11.67
CA ASP A 129 -12.53 10.40 -11.00
C ASP A 129 -12.65 10.28 -9.48
N VAL A 130 -13.67 9.58 -8.97
CA VAL A 130 -13.80 9.34 -7.53
C VAL A 130 -12.66 8.54 -6.97
N ARG A 131 -12.19 7.52 -7.68
CA ARG A 131 -11.06 6.71 -7.20
C ARG A 131 -9.81 7.57 -7.05
N ASN A 132 -9.53 8.43 -8.03
CA ASN A 132 -8.39 9.34 -7.99
C ASN A 132 -8.51 10.36 -6.84
N VAL A 133 -9.68 10.98 -6.67
CA VAL A 133 -9.93 11.95 -5.60
C VAL A 133 -9.89 11.28 -4.22
N ALA A 134 -10.51 10.12 -4.07
CA ALA A 134 -10.51 9.35 -2.82
C ALA A 134 -9.09 8.90 -2.44
N GLN A 135 -8.29 8.46 -3.41
CA GLN A 135 -6.90 8.09 -3.18
C GLN A 135 -6.07 9.32 -2.76
N LEU A 136 -6.24 10.46 -3.43
CA LEU A 136 -5.55 11.70 -3.06
C LEU A 136 -5.89 12.10 -1.61
N LEU A 137 -7.17 12.16 -1.26
CA LEU A 137 -7.61 12.55 0.08
C LEU A 137 -7.16 11.53 1.15
N SER A 138 -7.17 10.23 0.83
CA SER A 138 -6.67 9.18 1.72
C SER A 138 -5.16 9.30 1.95
N THR A 139 -4.36 9.61 0.92
CA THR A 139 -2.91 9.83 1.07
C THR A 139 -2.59 11.06 1.92
N LYS A 140 -3.51 12.04 2.01
CA LYS A 140 -3.41 13.19 2.91
C LYS A 140 -3.85 12.88 4.35
N GLY A 141 -4.29 11.65 4.62
CA GLY A 141 -4.71 11.21 5.95
C GLY A 141 -6.20 11.44 6.23
N HIS A 142 -6.99 11.85 5.23
CA HIS A 142 -8.42 12.06 5.43
C HIS A 142 -9.21 10.77 5.25
N THR A 143 -10.19 10.55 6.12
CA THR A 143 -11.16 9.46 5.94
C THR A 143 -12.18 9.86 4.89
N VAL A 144 -12.28 9.09 3.81
CA VAL A 144 -13.18 9.35 2.68
C VAL A 144 -14.33 8.35 2.69
N ILE A 145 -15.56 8.85 2.61
CA ILE A 145 -16.77 8.06 2.45
C ILE A 145 -17.35 8.36 1.06
N ILE A 146 -17.56 7.30 0.28
CA ILE A 146 -18.14 7.41 -1.07
C ILE A 146 -19.59 6.94 -1.00
N SER A 147 -20.50 7.77 -1.50
CA SER A 147 -21.90 7.39 -1.69
C SER A 147 -22.21 7.35 -3.18
N GLN A 148 -22.73 6.23 -3.65
CA GLN A 148 -23.23 6.08 -5.01
C GLN A 148 -24.74 6.35 -5.04
N ASN A 149 -25.20 7.19 -5.97
CA ASN A 149 -26.61 7.40 -6.23
C ASN A 149 -26.84 7.46 -7.75
N ASN A 150 -27.56 6.48 -8.31
CA ASN A 150 -27.94 6.41 -9.73
C ASN A 150 -26.77 6.65 -10.71
N GLY A 151 -25.61 6.02 -10.47
CA GLY A 151 -24.43 6.13 -11.35
C GLY A 151 -23.58 7.38 -11.15
N LYS A 152 -23.97 8.28 -10.24
CA LYS A 152 -23.21 9.45 -9.81
C LYS A 152 -22.64 9.21 -8.43
N TYR A 153 -21.39 9.60 -8.23
CA TYR A 153 -20.71 9.41 -6.95
C TYR A 153 -20.52 10.73 -6.23
N ARG A 154 -20.86 10.72 -4.94
CA ARG A 154 -20.64 11.82 -4.01
C ARG A 154 -19.56 11.43 -3.02
N VAL A 155 -18.67 12.37 -2.73
CA VAL A 155 -17.54 12.16 -1.83
C VAL A 155 -17.77 12.97 -0.56
N PHE A 156 -17.65 12.30 0.58
CA PHE A 156 -17.72 12.87 1.91
C PHE A 156 -16.41 12.65 2.64
N LEU A 157 -16.05 13.58 3.52
CA LEU A 157 -14.90 13.46 4.42
C LEU A 157 -15.35 13.39 5.87
N GLY A 158 -14.56 12.65 6.64
CA GLY A 158 -14.84 12.38 8.04
C GLY A 158 -15.77 11.18 8.20
N PRO A 159 -16.02 10.81 9.46
CA PRO A 159 -16.96 11.64 10.21
C PRO A 159 -16.34 12.24 11.48
N TYR A 160 -16.81 13.43 11.85
CA TYR A 160 -16.26 14.28 12.92
C TYR A 160 -17.23 14.38 14.10
N LYS A 161 -16.67 14.41 15.31
CA LYS A 161 -17.43 14.61 16.56
C LYS A 161 -17.89 16.06 16.73
N ASN A 162 -16.99 17.01 16.44
CA ASN A 162 -17.22 18.44 16.64
C ASN A 162 -17.26 19.18 15.30
N GLU A 163 -18.06 20.24 15.23
CA GLU A 163 -18.12 21.15 14.08
C GLU A 163 -16.79 21.90 13.88
N SER A 164 -16.09 22.21 14.97
CA SER A 164 -14.77 22.87 14.93
C SER A 164 -13.72 22.02 14.20
N ASP A 165 -13.74 20.71 14.41
CA ASP A 165 -12.81 19.78 13.76
C ASP A 165 -13.12 19.68 12.26
N ALA A 166 -14.41 19.61 11.90
CA ALA A 166 -14.84 19.67 10.50
C ALA A 166 -14.44 21.00 9.81
N LYS A 167 -14.52 22.14 10.51
CA LYS A 167 -14.07 23.44 9.98
C LYS A 167 -12.56 23.50 9.75
N LYS A 168 -11.76 22.93 10.63
CA LYS A 168 -10.31 22.86 10.45
C LYS A 168 -9.96 22.04 9.21
N THR A 169 -10.53 20.84 9.07
CA THR A 169 -10.28 20.00 7.90
C THR A 169 -10.80 20.64 6.62
N LEU A 170 -11.94 21.35 6.65
CA LEU A 170 -12.42 22.12 5.51
C LEU A 170 -11.41 23.18 5.06
N SER A 171 -10.84 23.93 6.01
CA SER A 171 -9.77 24.90 5.73
C SER A 171 -8.53 24.21 5.14
N GLU A 172 -8.12 23.06 5.65
CA GLU A 172 -6.98 22.30 5.12
C GLU A 172 -7.22 21.83 3.68
N ILE A 173 -8.42 21.35 3.37
CA ILE A 173 -8.79 20.89 2.03
C ILE A 173 -8.86 22.07 1.05
N SER A 174 -9.30 23.25 1.52
CA SER A 174 -9.31 24.47 0.70
C SER A 174 -7.93 24.94 0.26
N LEU A 175 -6.87 24.52 0.96
CA LEU A 175 -5.49 24.83 0.59
C LEU A 175 -4.94 23.89 -0.49
N TYR A 176 -5.63 22.80 -0.81
CA TYR A 176 -5.21 21.88 -1.85
C TYR A 176 -5.47 22.49 -3.23
N LYS A 177 -4.40 23.01 -3.84
CA LYS A 177 -4.41 23.57 -5.21
C LYS A 177 -4.68 22.53 -6.31
N GLN A 178 -4.64 21.24 -5.97
CA GLN A 178 -4.83 20.15 -6.93
C GLN A 178 -6.32 19.83 -7.03
N GLN A 179 -6.92 20.36 -8.10
CA GLN A 179 -8.34 20.25 -8.47
C GLN A 179 -9.26 21.07 -7.57
N ASP A 180 -10.30 21.66 -8.16
CA ASP A 180 -11.41 22.41 -7.53
C ASP A 180 -12.25 21.58 -6.53
N ILE A 181 -11.64 20.60 -5.87
CA ILE A 181 -12.23 19.66 -4.91
C ILE A 181 -12.85 20.41 -3.74
N ALA A 182 -12.24 21.53 -3.32
CA ALA A 182 -12.73 22.35 -2.22
C ALA A 182 -13.74 23.43 -2.64
N THR A 183 -13.92 23.65 -3.94
CA THR A 183 -14.71 24.78 -4.47
C THR A 183 -16.19 24.49 -4.24
N ASN A 184 -16.70 24.90 -3.06
CA ASN A 184 -18.04 24.68 -2.49
C ASN A 184 -18.25 23.42 -1.60
N ALA A 185 -17.20 22.95 -0.91
CA ALA A 185 -17.38 21.92 0.13
C ALA A 185 -18.23 22.44 1.31
N GLN A 186 -19.20 21.65 1.78
CA GLN A 186 -20.16 22.02 2.82
C GLN A 186 -20.14 21.06 3.99
N ILE A 187 -20.23 21.58 5.21
CA ILE A 187 -20.38 20.75 6.41
C ILE A 187 -21.86 20.36 6.53
N ILE A 188 -22.13 19.06 6.59
CA ILE A 188 -23.46 18.49 6.72
C ILE A 188 -23.54 17.72 8.03
N ARG A 189 -24.65 17.94 8.75
CA ARG A 189 -24.99 17.12 9.91
C ARG A 189 -25.71 15.85 9.45
N ARG A 190 -25.16 14.70 9.82
CA ARG A 190 -25.79 13.38 9.65
C ARG A 190 -26.99 13.32 10.59
N ILE A 191 -28.17 13.14 10.02
CA ILE A 191 -29.43 12.86 10.74
C ILE A 191 -29.71 11.36 10.65
#